data_AF-A0A7S1RTS6-F1
#
_entry.id   AF-A0A7S1RTS6-F1
#
_cell.length_a   1.000
_cell.length_b   1.000
_cell.length_c   1.000
_cell.angle_alpha   90.00
_cell.angle_beta   90.00
_cell.angle_gamma   90.00
#
_symmetry.space_group_name_H-M   'P 1'
#
loop_
_entity.id
_entity.type
_entity.pdbx_description
1 polymer ?
#
loop_
_entity_poly.entity_id
_entity_poly.type
_entity_poly.pdbx_seq_one_letter_code
_entity_poly.pdbx_strand_id
1 'polypeptide(L)'
;VRRLLFIGVGCQVQALRAIEADLGLEKLYVLGTNCVDNPRSSEALQRFLRSASETPETAVGFEFVQDNRIHVKHADGRYERIPVFSLREPHTCSGVIAKSCYSCFDYTNALTDLTVGYMAAPWEGGRMTEHSQYCVVRNERGREMVDLLVGAGALELGDAAPDGGGLPREGLIAGVLRPELDLAF
;
A
#
# COMPACT_ATOMS: atom_id res chain seq x y z
N VAL A 1 14.51 10.36 -20.97
CA VAL A 1 13.07 10.25 -20.64
C VAL A 1 12.51 11.66 -20.51
N ARG A 2 11.37 11.99 -21.15
CA ARG A 2 10.76 13.34 -21.07
C ARG A 2 9.59 13.41 -20.09
N ARG A 3 8.78 12.35 -20.04
CA ARG A 3 7.66 12.19 -19.10
C ARG A 3 7.85 10.89 -18.32
N LEU A 4 7.68 10.92 -17.01
CA LEU A 4 7.92 9.79 -16.12
C LEU A 4 6.73 9.58 -15.19
N LEU A 5 6.28 8.34 -15.06
CA LEU A 5 5.48 7.88 -13.92
C LEU A 5 6.45 7.19 -12.94
N PHE A 6 6.50 7.69 -11.72
CA PHE A 6 7.25 7.08 -10.64
C PHE A 6 6.30 6.40 -9.65
N ILE A 7 6.60 5.15 -9.31
CA ILE A 7 5.88 4.37 -8.31
C ILE A 7 6.83 4.05 -7.16
N GLY A 8 6.49 4.47 -5.94
CA GLY A 8 7.37 4.23 -4.79
C GLY A 8 6.80 4.64 -3.44
N VAL A 9 7.55 4.32 -2.39
CA VAL A 9 7.18 4.61 -0.99
C VAL A 9 7.68 5.99 -0.53
N GLY A 10 7.20 6.48 0.61
CA GLY A 10 7.45 7.84 1.11
C GLY A 10 8.90 8.31 1.05
N CYS A 11 9.84 7.54 1.61
CA CYS A 11 11.26 7.92 1.62
C CYS A 11 11.88 7.99 0.21
N GLN A 12 11.43 7.16 -0.74
CA GLN A 12 11.89 7.22 -2.14
C GLN A 12 11.33 8.46 -2.84
N VAL A 13 10.06 8.79 -2.58
CA VAL A 13 9.43 10.00 -3.13
C VAL A 13 10.08 11.26 -2.57
N GLN A 14 10.43 11.30 -1.29
CA GLN A 14 11.18 12.41 -0.70
C GLN A 14 12.51 12.63 -1.41
N ALA A 15 13.28 11.55 -1.63
CA ALA A 15 14.54 11.63 -2.36
C ALA A 15 14.34 12.09 -3.82
N LEU A 16 13.30 11.57 -4.50
CA LEU A 16 12.95 11.97 -5.86
C LEU A 16 12.61 13.46 -5.96
N ARG A 17 11.73 13.96 -5.08
CA ARG A 17 11.33 15.37 -5.05
C ARG A 17 12.50 16.30 -4.73
N ALA A 18 13.45 15.85 -3.90
CA ALA A 18 14.64 16.63 -3.58
C ALA A 18 15.56 16.88 -4.78
N ILE A 19 15.52 16.02 -5.81
CA ILE A 19 16.34 16.15 -7.02
C ILE A 19 15.52 16.42 -8.29
N GLU A 20 14.21 16.62 -8.19
CA GLU A 20 13.30 16.68 -9.34
C GLU A 20 13.72 17.73 -10.38
N ALA A 21 14.19 18.89 -9.92
CA ALA A 21 14.67 19.97 -10.77
C ALA A 21 15.88 19.58 -11.64
N ASP A 22 16.72 18.65 -11.16
CA ASP A 22 17.93 18.22 -11.86
C ASP A 22 17.65 17.13 -12.91
N LEU A 23 16.46 16.53 -12.89
CA LEU A 23 16.10 15.43 -13.78
C LEU A 23 15.74 15.88 -15.21
N GLY A 24 15.45 17.18 -15.41
CA GLY A 24 15.11 17.74 -16.72
C GLY A 24 13.82 17.14 -17.33
N LEU A 25 12.86 16.72 -16.50
CA LEU A 25 11.59 16.14 -16.93
C LEU A 25 10.60 17.24 -17.31
N GLU A 26 9.80 17.00 -18.37
CA GLU A 26 8.66 17.86 -18.70
C GLU A 26 7.44 17.58 -17.84
N LYS A 27 7.24 16.32 -17.45
CA LYS A 27 6.14 15.92 -16.57
C LYS A 27 6.56 14.72 -15.73
N LEU A 28 6.36 14.83 -14.43
CA LEU A 28 6.52 13.75 -13.46
C LEU A 28 5.16 13.50 -12.81
N TYR A 29 4.67 12.27 -12.91
CA TYR A 29 3.58 11.75 -12.08
C TYR A 29 4.19 10.89 -10.98
N VAL A 30 3.70 11.06 -9.76
CA VAL A 30 4.13 10.25 -8.61
C VAL A 30 2.93 9.54 -8.00
N LEU A 31 2.84 8.23 -8.26
CA LEU A 31 1.89 7.32 -7.64
C LEU A 31 2.58 6.61 -6.47
N GLY A 32 2.19 6.93 -5.24
CA GLY A 32 2.79 6.32 -4.07
C GLY A 32 1.89 5.32 -3.39
N THR A 33 2.50 4.52 -2.51
CA THR A 33 1.77 3.70 -1.55
C THR A 33 2.05 4.15 -0.12
N ASN A 34 1.11 3.87 0.78
CA ASN A 34 1.40 3.91 2.22
C ASN A 34 2.54 2.95 2.57
N CYS A 35 3.31 3.23 3.62
CA CYS A 35 4.40 2.36 4.03
C CYS A 35 4.78 2.55 5.50
N VAL A 36 4.96 1.43 6.20
CA VAL A 36 5.55 1.33 7.55
C VAL A 36 6.22 -0.04 7.68
N ASP A 37 7.07 -0.21 8.70
CA ASP A 37 7.60 -1.51 9.13
C ASP A 37 8.25 -2.37 8.04
N ASN A 38 8.85 -1.73 7.03
CA ASN A 38 9.46 -2.43 5.90
C ASN A 38 10.63 -3.34 6.37
N PRO A 39 10.72 -4.59 5.89
CA PRO A 39 11.82 -5.48 6.25
C PRO A 39 13.19 -4.93 5.81
N ARG A 40 14.20 -5.11 6.67
CA ARG A 40 15.59 -4.69 6.38
C ARG A 40 16.24 -5.45 5.22
N SER A 41 15.78 -6.66 4.93
CA SER A 41 16.30 -7.54 3.88
C SER A 41 15.31 -8.66 3.58
N SER A 42 15.49 -9.32 2.43
CA SER A 42 14.73 -10.51 2.08
C SER A 42 14.89 -11.63 3.12
N GLU A 43 16.08 -11.81 3.68
CA GLU A 43 16.33 -12.79 4.75
C GLU A 43 15.53 -12.49 6.02
N ALA A 44 15.45 -11.20 6.40
CA ALA A 44 14.69 -10.77 7.56
C ALA A 44 13.18 -10.98 7.36
N LEU A 45 12.67 -10.67 6.16
CA LEU A 45 11.29 -11.01 5.78
C LEU A 45 11.03 -12.51 5.85
N GLN A 46 11.95 -13.33 5.33
CA GLN A 46 11.82 -14.78 5.37
C GLN A 46 11.84 -15.33 6.82
N ARG A 47 12.61 -14.70 7.72
CA ARG A 47 12.57 -15.02 9.15
C ARG A 47 11.20 -14.71 9.76
N PHE A 48 10.62 -13.55 9.44
CA PHE A 48 9.27 -13.18 9.88
C PHE A 48 8.24 -14.21 9.40
N LEU A 49 8.22 -14.53 8.11
CA LEU A 49 7.26 -15.48 7.55
C LEU A 49 7.38 -16.86 8.21
N ARG A 50 8.59 -17.38 8.42
CA ARG A 50 8.82 -18.65 9.14
C ARG A 50 8.34 -18.65 10.59
N SER A 51 8.24 -17.48 11.21
CA SER A 51 7.76 -17.35 12.60
C SER A 51 6.24 -17.16 12.68
N ALA A 52 5.60 -16.73 11.59
CA ALA A 52 4.20 -16.33 11.56
C ALA A 52 3.30 -17.35 10.83
N SER A 53 3.73 -17.85 9.67
CA SER A 53 2.94 -18.71 8.78
C SER A 53 3.27 -20.19 8.97
N GLU A 54 2.26 -21.05 8.83
CA GLU A 54 2.45 -22.51 8.83
C GLU A 54 3.18 -23.03 7.58
N THR A 55 3.04 -22.33 6.44
CA THR A 55 3.58 -22.76 5.12
C THR A 55 4.31 -21.61 4.40
N PRO A 56 5.37 -21.05 5.02
CA PRO A 56 6.02 -19.82 4.57
C PRO A 56 6.63 -19.92 3.16
N GLU A 57 7.05 -21.11 2.74
CA GLU A 57 7.62 -21.40 1.41
C GLU A 57 6.64 -21.20 0.26
N THR A 58 5.34 -21.20 0.53
CA THR A 58 4.30 -20.99 -0.50
C THR A 58 3.73 -19.57 -0.48
N ALA A 59 4.18 -18.71 0.44
CA ALA A 59 3.70 -17.34 0.56
C ALA A 59 4.12 -16.48 -0.65
N VAL A 60 3.16 -15.85 -1.30
CA VAL A 60 3.35 -14.94 -2.45
C VAL A 60 2.91 -13.50 -2.15
N GLY A 61 2.27 -13.28 -1.01
CA GLY A 61 1.92 -11.96 -0.51
C GLY A 61 1.50 -12.06 0.95
N PHE A 62 1.68 -10.99 1.71
CA PHE A 62 1.12 -10.89 3.05
C PHE A 62 0.76 -9.44 3.36
N GLU A 63 -0.16 -9.22 4.30
CA GLU A 63 -0.53 -7.88 4.73
C GLU A 63 -1.01 -7.89 6.18
N PHE A 64 -0.77 -6.81 6.92
CA PHE A 64 -1.35 -6.57 8.24
C PHE A 64 -2.70 -5.88 8.06
N VAL A 65 -3.78 -6.64 8.15
CA VAL A 65 -5.11 -6.19 7.75
C VAL A 65 -5.88 -5.59 8.92
N GLN A 66 -6.89 -4.75 8.63
CA GLN A 66 -7.67 -3.97 9.60
C GLN A 66 -8.43 -4.84 10.63
N ASP A 67 -8.58 -6.15 10.36
CA ASP A 67 -9.23 -7.11 11.27
C ASP A 67 -8.31 -7.67 12.38
N ASN A 68 -7.15 -7.03 12.59
CA ASN A 68 -6.11 -7.43 13.55
C ASN A 68 -5.53 -8.82 13.26
N ARG A 69 -5.44 -9.18 11.98
CA ARG A 69 -4.78 -10.40 11.51
C ARG A 69 -3.76 -10.09 10.42
N ILE A 70 -2.74 -10.93 10.34
CA ILE A 70 -1.90 -11.01 9.14
C ILE A 70 -2.59 -11.94 8.17
N HIS A 71 -2.84 -11.47 6.96
CA HIS A 71 -3.34 -12.30 5.87
C HIS A 71 -2.15 -12.70 5.01
N VAL A 72 -1.95 -13.99 4.78
CA VAL A 72 -0.91 -14.52 3.89
C VAL A 72 -1.59 -15.18 2.70
N LYS A 73 -1.27 -14.70 1.50
CA LYS A 73 -1.70 -15.30 0.22
C LYS A 73 -0.67 -16.34 -0.20
N HIS A 74 -1.13 -17.55 -0.48
CA HIS A 74 -0.30 -18.64 -0.97
C HIS A 74 -0.39 -18.83 -2.48
N ALA A 75 0.64 -19.43 -3.08
CA ALA A 75 0.73 -19.66 -4.52
C ALA A 75 -0.41 -20.53 -5.08
N ASP A 76 -1.04 -21.37 -4.25
CA ASP A 76 -2.18 -22.21 -4.60
C ASP A 76 -3.55 -21.49 -4.46
N GLY A 77 -3.54 -20.19 -4.10
CA GLY A 77 -4.74 -19.39 -3.90
C GLY A 77 -5.35 -19.50 -2.49
N ARG A 78 -4.78 -20.30 -1.58
CA ARG A 78 -5.18 -20.31 -0.16
C ARG A 78 -4.84 -18.96 0.49
N TYR A 79 -5.65 -18.57 1.48
CA TYR A 79 -5.35 -17.48 2.39
C TYR A 79 -5.26 -18.00 3.82
N GLU A 80 -4.12 -17.75 4.47
CA GLU A 80 -3.92 -17.98 5.91
C GLU A 80 -4.20 -16.68 6.66
N ARG A 81 -4.89 -16.77 7.81
CA ARG A 81 -5.23 -15.61 8.65
C ARG A 81 -4.72 -15.82 10.06
N ILE A 82 -3.65 -15.12 10.38
CA ILE A 82 -2.91 -15.29 11.64
C ILE A 82 -3.27 -14.12 12.57
N PRO A 83 -3.87 -14.36 13.75
CA PRO A 83 -4.11 -13.27 14.69
C PRO A 83 -2.81 -12.61 15.13
N VAL A 84 -2.76 -11.28 15.12
CA VAL A 84 -1.52 -10.52 15.45
C VAL A 84 -1.03 -10.83 16.87
N PHE A 85 -1.94 -11.09 17.81
CA PHE A 85 -1.60 -11.47 19.19
C PHE A 85 -1.00 -12.88 19.31
N SER A 86 -1.04 -13.69 18.25
CA SER A 86 -0.40 -15.01 18.22
C SER A 86 1.09 -14.93 17.85
N LEU A 87 1.58 -13.77 17.42
CA LEU A 87 3.00 -13.55 17.15
C LEU A 87 3.80 -13.60 18.45
N ARG A 88 4.88 -14.37 18.44
CA ARG A 88 5.74 -14.56 19.62
C ARG A 88 6.84 -13.50 19.61
N GLU A 89 6.60 -12.37 20.25
CA GLU A 89 7.65 -11.40 20.53
C GLU A 89 8.60 -11.88 21.62
N PRO A 90 9.90 -11.53 21.56
CA PRO A 90 10.57 -10.72 20.53
C PRO A 90 10.97 -11.52 19.28
N HIS A 91 10.69 -12.83 19.24
CA HIS A 91 11.23 -13.75 18.23
C HIS A 91 10.68 -13.50 16.82
N THR A 92 9.51 -12.86 16.71
CA THR A 92 8.84 -12.65 15.42
C THR A 92 9.30 -11.35 14.75
N CYS A 93 9.25 -10.20 15.45
CA CYS A 93 9.53 -8.91 14.81
C CYS A 93 10.92 -8.32 15.11
N SER A 94 11.65 -8.81 16.13
CA SER A 94 12.94 -8.22 16.49
C SER A 94 13.95 -8.32 15.36
N GLY A 95 14.49 -7.16 14.96
CA GLY A 95 15.45 -7.04 13.87
C GLY A 95 14.90 -7.42 12.50
N VAL A 96 13.58 -7.50 12.31
CA VAL A 96 12.94 -7.66 10.99
C VAL A 96 12.85 -6.31 10.31
N ILE A 97 12.33 -5.31 11.03
CA ILE A 97 12.09 -3.96 10.53
C ILE A 97 13.42 -3.21 10.32
N ALA A 98 13.53 -2.51 9.21
CA ALA A 98 14.67 -1.66 8.92
C ALA A 98 14.80 -0.52 9.94
N LYS A 99 16.03 -0.19 10.36
CA LYS A 99 16.26 0.90 11.32
C LYS A 99 15.72 2.24 10.84
N SER A 100 15.76 2.49 9.53
CA SER A 100 15.20 3.69 8.90
C SER A 100 13.69 3.80 9.09
N CYS A 101 12.95 2.69 9.14
CA CYS A 101 11.50 2.69 9.32
C CYS A 101 11.09 3.18 10.72
N TYR A 102 11.89 2.92 11.75
CA TYR A 102 11.68 3.49 13.09
C TYR A 102 11.89 5.00 13.16
N SER A 103 12.44 5.62 12.11
CA SER A 103 12.64 7.07 12.01
C SER A 103 11.85 7.67 10.84
N CYS A 104 10.98 6.90 10.21
CA CYS A 104 10.11 7.38 9.14
C CYS A 104 8.83 7.98 9.74
N PHE A 105 8.51 9.22 9.35
CA PHE A 105 7.28 9.90 9.76
C PHE A 105 6.28 10.07 8.60
N ASP A 106 6.54 9.43 7.46
CA ASP A 106 5.80 9.64 6.22
C ASP A 106 4.95 8.43 5.83
N TYR A 107 4.10 7.97 6.75
CA TYR A 107 3.17 6.87 6.51
C TYR A 107 2.26 7.12 5.31
N THR A 108 1.80 8.36 5.16
CA THR A 108 0.81 8.76 4.15
C THR A 108 1.39 9.08 2.77
N ASN A 109 2.72 9.01 2.65
CA ASN A 109 3.46 9.38 1.45
C ASN A 109 3.04 10.78 0.96
N ALA A 110 3.41 11.80 1.73
CA ALA A 110 2.84 13.14 1.67
C ALA A 110 3.17 13.93 0.38
N LEU A 111 4.20 13.51 -0.34
CA LEU A 111 4.75 14.22 -1.50
C LEU A 111 4.36 13.60 -2.87
N THR A 112 3.42 12.66 -2.86
CA THR A 112 2.85 12.05 -4.07
C THR A 112 1.87 12.99 -4.75
N ASP A 113 1.52 12.65 -5.99
CA ASP A 113 0.33 13.22 -6.63
C ASP A 113 -0.92 12.40 -6.22
N LEU A 114 -0.78 11.07 -6.17
CA LEU A 114 -1.79 10.11 -5.70
C LEU A 114 -1.14 9.10 -4.76
N THR A 115 -1.71 8.89 -3.57
CA THR A 115 -1.33 7.76 -2.69
C THR A 115 -2.42 6.70 -2.71
N VAL A 116 -2.07 5.41 -2.77
CA VAL A 116 -2.98 4.27 -2.63
C VAL A 116 -2.57 3.38 -1.45
N GLY A 117 -3.52 2.87 -0.69
CA GLY A 117 -3.31 1.90 0.37
C GLY A 117 -4.61 1.25 0.82
N TYR A 118 -4.63 0.66 2.01
CA TYR A 118 -5.84 0.02 2.54
C TYR A 118 -6.20 0.51 3.95
N MET A 119 -5.29 1.21 4.62
CA MET A 119 -5.37 1.44 6.06
C MET A 119 -6.62 2.21 6.53
N ALA A 120 -7.13 3.12 5.70
CA ALA A 120 -8.36 3.88 5.96
C ALA A 120 -9.58 3.32 5.22
N ALA A 121 -9.41 2.24 4.46
CA ALA A 121 -10.52 1.54 3.83
C ALA A 121 -11.29 0.73 4.88
N PRO A 122 -12.63 0.68 4.82
CA PRO A 122 -13.42 -0.13 5.73
C PRO A 122 -13.07 -1.61 5.58
N TRP A 123 -13.12 -2.35 6.70
CA TRP A 123 -13.00 -3.79 6.66
C TRP A 123 -14.32 -4.42 6.19
N GLU A 124 -14.33 -4.93 4.97
CA GLU A 124 -15.52 -5.50 4.33
C GLU A 124 -15.68 -7.03 4.55
N GLY A 125 -14.73 -7.65 5.25
CA GLY A 125 -14.60 -9.12 5.28
C GLY A 125 -14.10 -9.71 3.94
N GLY A 126 -13.67 -10.97 3.95
CA GLY A 126 -13.18 -11.64 2.73
C GLY A 126 -11.65 -11.70 2.63
N ARG A 127 -11.13 -11.87 1.41
CA ARG A 127 -9.69 -12.01 1.15
C ARG A 127 -9.07 -10.64 0.90
N MET A 128 -7.79 -10.43 1.25
CA MET A 128 -7.06 -9.17 0.99
C MET A 128 -7.12 -8.66 -0.47
N THR A 129 -7.45 -9.52 -1.44
CA THR A 129 -7.61 -9.18 -2.87
C THR A 129 -9.04 -8.82 -3.28
N GLU A 130 -9.99 -8.82 -2.35
CA GLU A 130 -11.42 -8.55 -2.59
C GLU A 130 -11.88 -7.26 -1.89
N HIS A 131 -10.96 -6.54 -1.25
CA HIS A 131 -11.26 -5.33 -0.48
C HIS A 131 -11.17 -4.06 -1.30
N SER A 132 -12.00 -3.11 -0.92
CA SER A 132 -11.81 -1.70 -1.25
C SER A 132 -10.43 -1.22 -0.79
N GLN A 133 -9.79 -0.41 -1.63
CA GLN A 133 -8.61 0.35 -1.27
C GLN A 133 -9.02 1.75 -0.79
N TYR A 134 -8.07 2.50 -0.28
CA TYR A 134 -8.20 3.92 0.00
C TYR A 134 -7.18 4.66 -0.85
N CYS A 135 -7.53 5.88 -1.28
CA CYS A 135 -6.58 6.74 -1.97
C CYS A 135 -6.56 8.16 -1.42
N VAL A 136 -5.48 8.88 -1.68
CA VAL A 136 -5.35 10.31 -1.38
C VAL A 136 -4.96 11.02 -2.65
N VAL A 137 -5.91 11.74 -3.23
CA VAL A 137 -5.65 12.67 -4.33
C VAL A 137 -5.09 13.96 -3.73
N ARG A 138 -3.83 14.30 -4.02
CA ARG A 138 -3.16 15.45 -3.39
C ARG A 138 -3.14 16.70 -4.26
N ASN A 139 -3.25 16.54 -5.58
CA ASN A 139 -3.21 17.64 -6.54
C ASN A 139 -3.87 17.25 -7.87
N GLU A 140 -3.87 18.18 -8.83
CA GLU A 140 -4.46 18.01 -10.15
C GLU A 140 -3.86 16.84 -10.95
N ARG A 141 -2.55 16.57 -10.82
CA ARG A 141 -1.92 15.41 -11.48
C ARG A 141 -2.43 14.10 -10.88
N GLY A 142 -2.65 14.08 -9.57
CA GLY A 142 -3.27 12.96 -8.87
C GLY A 142 -4.69 12.71 -9.36
N ARG A 143 -5.44 13.81 -9.51
CA ARG A 143 -6.81 13.77 -10.00
C ARG A 143 -6.87 13.26 -11.44
N GLU A 144 -5.98 13.73 -12.30
CA GLU A 144 -5.82 13.26 -13.69
C GLU A 144 -5.62 11.74 -13.76
N MET A 145 -4.80 11.17 -12.87
CA MET A 145 -4.59 9.71 -12.82
C MET A 145 -5.86 8.95 -12.41
N VAL A 146 -6.61 9.44 -11.42
CA VAL A 146 -7.88 8.81 -11.00
C VAL A 146 -8.93 8.91 -12.11
N ASP A 147 -9.12 10.10 -12.67
CA ASP A 147 -10.13 10.33 -13.71
C ASP A 147 -9.84 9.50 -14.97
N LEU A 148 -8.56 9.25 -15.30
CA LEU A 148 -8.16 8.33 -16.36
C LEU A 148 -8.68 6.91 -16.11
N LEU A 149 -8.48 6.38 -14.90
CA LEU A 149 -8.89 5.00 -14.55
C LEU A 149 -10.42 4.87 -14.46
N VAL A 150 -11.09 5.87 -13.91
CA VAL A 150 -12.57 5.91 -13.86
C VAL A 150 -13.15 6.00 -15.27
N GLY A 151 -12.61 6.89 -16.10
CA GLY A 151 -13.05 7.03 -17.50
C GLY A 151 -12.80 5.79 -18.34
N ALA A 152 -11.77 5.00 -18.02
CA ALA A 152 -11.50 3.71 -18.63
C ALA A 152 -12.37 2.55 -18.08
N GLY A 153 -13.21 2.81 -17.07
CA GLY A 153 -13.95 1.76 -16.36
C GLY A 153 -13.06 0.80 -15.55
N ALA A 154 -11.80 1.19 -15.31
CA ALA A 154 -10.82 0.39 -14.59
C ALA A 154 -10.84 0.60 -13.07
N LEU A 155 -11.53 1.63 -12.59
CA LEU A 155 -11.65 1.98 -11.18
C LEU A 155 -13.07 2.45 -10.88
N GLU A 156 -13.68 1.85 -9.86
CA GLU A 156 -14.92 2.33 -9.26
C GLU A 156 -14.58 3.14 -8.00
N LEU A 157 -15.14 4.34 -7.87
CA LEU A 157 -14.97 5.17 -6.68
C LEU A 157 -16.10 4.90 -5.69
N GLY A 158 -15.74 4.63 -4.43
CA GLY A 158 -16.70 4.52 -3.33
C GLY A 158 -16.92 5.86 -2.64
N ASP A 159 -17.83 5.86 -1.67
CA ASP A 159 -18.01 7.00 -0.78
C ASP A 159 -16.78 7.17 0.15
N ALA A 160 -16.42 8.41 0.46
CA ALA A 160 -15.43 8.68 1.51
C ALA A 160 -15.93 8.08 2.83
N ALA A 161 -15.05 7.40 3.59
CA ALA A 161 -15.49 6.75 4.83
C ALA A 161 -16.16 7.78 5.73
N PRO A 162 -17.29 7.41 6.37
CA PRO A 162 -17.79 8.18 7.48
C PRO A 162 -16.68 8.27 8.52
N ASP A 163 -16.45 9.50 8.95
CA ASP A 163 -15.58 9.91 10.03
C ASP A 163 -15.66 8.95 11.21
N GLY A 164 -14.65 8.09 11.35
CA GLY A 164 -14.39 7.36 12.59
C GLY A 164 -13.96 8.34 13.68
N GLY A 165 -14.89 9.17 14.18
CA GLY A 165 -14.73 10.06 15.34
C GLY A 165 -13.56 11.06 15.26
N GLY A 166 -12.99 11.29 14.08
CA GLY A 166 -11.82 12.15 13.88
C GLY A 166 -11.97 12.95 12.60
N LEU A 167 -11.62 14.23 12.69
CA LEU A 167 -11.73 15.31 11.71
C LEU A 167 -11.94 14.86 10.24
N PRO A 168 -12.89 15.48 9.50
CA PRO A 168 -13.10 15.19 8.09
C PRO A 168 -11.81 15.42 7.33
N ARG A 169 -11.23 14.33 6.81
CA ARG A 169 -10.12 14.42 5.87
C ARG A 169 -10.76 14.36 4.50
N GLU A 170 -10.73 15.48 3.77
CA GLU A 170 -10.96 15.46 2.34
C GLU A 170 -9.99 14.42 1.74
N GLY A 171 -10.53 13.27 1.36
CA GLY A 171 -9.77 12.08 1.03
C GLY A 171 -10.73 11.05 0.48
N LEU A 172 -10.68 10.87 -0.84
CA LEU A 172 -11.54 9.94 -1.56
C LEU A 172 -11.15 8.50 -1.21
N ILE A 173 -12.06 7.70 -0.66
CA ILE A 173 -11.86 6.24 -0.70
C ILE A 173 -12.12 5.82 -2.15
N ALA A 174 -11.05 5.65 -2.92
CA ALA A 174 -11.17 5.06 -4.25
C ALA A 174 -11.29 3.55 -4.10
N GLY A 175 -12.37 3.01 -4.65
CA GLY A 175 -12.86 1.66 -4.40
C GLY A 175 -12.03 0.55 -5.05
N VAL A 176 -12.71 -0.55 -5.34
CA VAL A 176 -12.10 -1.82 -5.72
C VAL A 176 -11.57 -1.76 -7.15
N LEU A 177 -10.25 -1.88 -7.32
CA LEU A 177 -9.66 -2.34 -8.58
C LEU A 177 -9.91 -3.85 -8.69
N ARG A 178 -10.96 -4.25 -9.41
CA ARG A 178 -11.23 -5.67 -9.64
C ARG A 178 -10.19 -6.23 -10.60
N PRO A 179 -9.50 -7.34 -10.25
CA PRO A 179 -8.47 -7.93 -11.10
C PRO A 179 -8.98 -8.54 -12.42
N GLU A 180 -10.30 -8.53 -12.67
CA GLU A 180 -10.92 -9.07 -13.89
C GLU A 180 -10.90 -8.10 -15.08
N LEU A 181 -10.36 -6.90 -14.92
CA LEU A 181 -10.05 -6.08 -16.09
C LEU A 181 -8.85 -6.71 -16.81
N ASP A 182 -9.16 -7.43 -17.89
CA ASP A 182 -8.28 -7.70 -19.03
C ASP A 182 -7.73 -6.36 -19.56
N LEU A 183 -6.82 -5.74 -18.82
CA LEU A 183 -5.98 -4.68 -19.33
C LEU A 183 -4.92 -5.38 -20.20
N ALA A 184 -5.33 -5.72 -21.42
CA ALA A 184 -4.41 -6.03 -22.49
C ALA A 184 -3.55 -4.78 -22.73
N PHE A 185 -2.31 -4.80 -22.23
CA PHE A 185 -1.24 -3.91 -22.65
C PHE A 185 -0.47 -4.52 -23.81
#